data_AF-A0A1Q6QUL7-F1
#
_entry.id   AF-A0A1Q6QUL7-F1
#
_cell.length_a   1.000
_cell.length_b   1.000
_cell.length_c   1.000
_cell.angle_alpha   90.00
_cell.angle_beta   90.00
_cell.angle_gamma   90.00
#
_symmetry.space_group_name_H-M   'P 1'
#
loop_
_entity.id
_entity.type
_entity.pdbx_description
1 polymer ?
#
loop_
_entity_poly.entity_id
_entity_poly.type
_entity_poly.pdbx_seq_one_letter_code
_entity_poly.pdbx_strand_id
1 'polypeptide(L)'
;MYSLVNVCTNEYAPIWNVVGIIIKVIWIGVPIALIVLGSIDLGKAVISSKEDEVKKAKKALLNRFLYAVLVFCVVWIVTLVMGAISKIGINDTDTTSWSTCWDLIMKS
;
A
#
# COMPACT_ATOMS: atom_id res chain seq x y z
N MET A 1 -24.73 -27.78 6.36
CA MET A 1 -24.70 -27.39 4.94
C MET A 1 -24.69 -25.87 4.87
N TYR A 2 -23.51 -25.29 4.92
CA TYR A 2 -23.26 -23.88 4.63
C TYR A 2 -22.30 -23.90 3.46
N SER A 3 -22.79 -23.56 2.28
CA SER A 3 -21.95 -23.43 1.09
C SER A 3 -21.01 -22.25 1.35
N LEU A 4 -19.72 -22.53 1.48
CA LEU A 4 -18.69 -21.49 1.48
C LEU A 4 -18.75 -20.83 0.10
N VAL A 5 -19.42 -19.68 0.01
CA VAL A 5 -19.52 -18.92 -1.23
C VAL A 5 -18.12 -18.44 -1.58
N ASN A 6 -17.55 -18.95 -2.67
CA ASN A 6 -16.27 -18.49 -3.19
C ASN A 6 -16.47 -17.13 -3.88
N VAL A 7 -16.29 -16.05 -3.12
CA VAL A 7 -16.46 -14.66 -3.60
C VAL A 7 -15.25 -14.15 -4.41
N CYS A 8 -14.16 -14.92 -4.45
CA CYS A 8 -12.92 -14.58 -5.14
C CYS A 8 -12.95 -14.98 -6.63
N THR A 9 -14.10 -14.82 -7.29
CA THR A 9 -14.30 -15.16 -8.70
C THR A 9 -14.48 -13.90 -9.54
N ASN A 10 -14.32 -14.04 -10.86
CA ASN A 10 -14.49 -12.92 -11.79
C ASN A 10 -15.94 -12.38 -11.85
N GLU A 11 -16.93 -13.12 -11.35
CA GLU A 11 -18.33 -12.67 -11.30
C GLU A 11 -18.52 -11.47 -10.36
N TYR A 12 -17.72 -11.39 -9.28
CA TYR A 12 -17.71 -10.28 -8.33
C TYR A 12 -16.61 -9.26 -8.63
N ALA A 13 -15.97 -9.34 -9.80
CA ALA A 13 -14.91 -8.42 -10.20
C ALA A 13 -15.26 -6.94 -10.05
N PRO A 14 -16.51 -6.46 -10.30
CA PRO A 14 -16.85 -5.05 -10.09
C PRO A 14 -16.64 -4.58 -8.64
N ILE A 15 -16.95 -5.44 -7.64
CA ILE A 15 -16.78 -5.12 -6.22
C ILE A 15 -15.30 -5.04 -5.88
N TRP A 16 -14.54 -6.05 -6.29
CA TRP A 16 -13.09 -6.11 -6.06
C TRP A 16 -12.33 -5.00 -6.80
N ASN A 17 -12.84 -4.54 -7.95
CA ASN A 17 -12.29 -3.41 -8.69
C ASN A 17 -12.40 -2.10 -7.89
N VAL A 18 -13.54 -1.85 -7.25
CA VAL A 18 -13.72 -0.66 -6.40
C VAL A 18 -12.77 -0.72 -5.19
N VAL A 19 -12.66 -1.89 -4.54
CA VAL A 19 -11.73 -2.10 -3.42
C VAL A 19 -10.29 -1.88 -3.86
N GLY A 20 -9.92 -2.40 -5.02
CA GLY A 20 -8.60 -2.23 -5.62
C GLY A 20 -8.26 -0.78 -5.94
N ILE A 21 -9.20 -0.02 -6.51
CA ILE A 21 -9.04 1.42 -6.74
C ILE A 21 -8.80 2.15 -5.43
N ILE A 22 -9.58 1.88 -4.38
CA ILE A 22 -9.41 2.51 -3.06
C ILE A 22 -8.02 2.21 -2.50
N ILE A 23 -7.58 0.95 -2.56
CA ILE A 23 -6.26 0.53 -2.09
C ILE A 23 -5.16 1.22 -2.91
N LYS A 24 -5.27 1.29 -4.23
CA LYS A 24 -4.31 1.98 -5.11
C LYS A 24 -4.23 3.48 -4.84
N VAL A 25 -5.38 4.13 -4.62
CA VAL A 25 -5.45 5.54 -4.26
C VAL A 25 -4.76 5.80 -2.93
N ILE A 26 -4.93 4.95 -1.92
CA ILE A 26 -4.22 5.11 -0.64
C ILE A 26 -2.73 4.79 -0.81
N TRP A 27 -2.41 3.69 -1.50
CA TRP A 27 -1.05 3.19 -1.72
C TRP A 27 -0.15 4.19 -2.45
N ILE A 28 -0.69 4.92 -3.43
CA ILE A 28 0.06 5.94 -4.20
C ILE A 28 -0.24 7.35 -3.71
N GLY A 29 -1.48 7.65 -3.37
CA GLY A 29 -1.91 8.99 -2.95
C GLY A 29 -1.32 9.42 -1.62
N VAL A 30 -1.25 8.53 -0.61
CA VAL A 30 -0.65 8.89 0.70
C VAL A 30 0.85 9.19 0.59
N PRO A 31 1.69 8.35 -0.06
CA PRO A 31 3.09 8.68 -0.31
C PRO A 31 3.31 10.01 -1.02
N ILE A 32 2.56 10.27 -2.11
CA ILE A 32 2.69 11.52 -2.86
C ILE A 32 2.32 12.72 -1.98
N ALA A 33 1.20 12.65 -1.25
CA ALA A 33 0.77 13.73 -0.37
C ALA A 33 1.83 14.02 0.72
N LEU A 34 2.39 12.98 1.35
CA LEU A 34 3.43 13.14 2.38
C LEU A 34 4.70 13.80 1.84
N ILE A 35 5.11 13.44 0.61
CA ILE A 35 6.29 14.03 -0.04
C ILE A 35 6.03 15.49 -0.39
N VAL A 36 4.92 15.81 -1.04
CA VAL A 36 4.58 17.20 -1.42
C VAL A 36 4.51 18.11 -0.20
N LEU A 37 3.82 17.68 0.86
CA LEU A 37 3.74 18.45 2.10
C LEU A 37 5.11 18.59 2.78
N GLY A 38 5.95 17.55 2.74
CA GLY A 38 7.33 17.59 3.23
C GLY A 38 8.23 18.55 2.46
N SER A 39 8.12 18.58 1.13
CA SER A 39 8.89 19.45 0.26
C SER A 39 8.51 20.93 0.42
N ILE A 40 7.23 21.23 0.63
CA ILE A 40 6.75 22.59 0.91
C ILE A 40 7.31 23.09 2.25
N ASP A 41 7.27 22.26 3.30
CA ASP A 41 7.79 22.62 4.62
C ASP A 41 9.31 22.86 4.57
N LEU A 42 10.03 22.08 3.78
CA LEU A 42 11.45 22.29 3.51
C LEU A 42 11.74 23.58 2.76
N GLY A 43 10.98 23.87 1.70
CA GLY A 43 11.17 25.11 0.93
C GLY A 43 11.05 26.34 1.82
N LYS A 44 10.05 26.37 2.71
CA LYS A 44 9.89 27.43 3.71
C LYS A 44 11.08 27.52 4.68
N ALA A 45 11.58 26.39 5.16
CA ALA A 45 12.72 26.36 6.06
C ALA A 45 14.02 26.82 5.38
N VAL A 46 14.25 26.45 4.11
CA VAL A 46 15.42 26.87 3.33
C VAL A 46 15.43 28.37 3.08
N ILE A 47 14.27 28.97 2.75
CA ILE A 47 14.15 30.43 2.55
C ILE A 47 14.43 31.20 3.86
N SER A 48 14.17 30.60 5.02
CA SER A 48 14.44 31.23 6.32
C SER A 48 15.93 31.31 6.66
N SER A 49 16.81 30.63 5.90
CA SER A 49 18.28 30.61 6.05
C SER A 49 18.81 30.26 7.46
N LYS A 50 17.97 29.79 8.37
CA LYS A 50 18.38 29.33 9.71
C LYS A 50 18.80 27.87 9.63
N GLU A 51 20.08 27.59 9.88
CA GLU A 51 20.62 26.23 9.80
C GLU A 51 19.85 25.21 10.65
N ASP A 52 19.41 25.62 11.85
CA ASP A 52 18.67 24.77 12.78
C ASP A 52 17.28 24.39 12.23
N GLU A 53 16.58 25.34 11.60
CA GLU A 53 15.27 25.11 10.98
C GLU A 53 15.39 24.22 9.75
N VAL A 54 16.43 24.40 8.93
CA VAL A 54 16.70 23.56 7.76
C VAL A 54 17.01 22.12 8.19
N LYS A 55 17.85 21.92 9.22
CA LYS A 55 18.16 20.59 9.74
C LYS A 55 16.91 19.89 10.30
N LYS A 56 16.09 20.63 11.06
CA LYS A 56 14.82 20.11 11.61
C LYS A 56 13.84 19.73 10.52
N ALA A 57 13.66 20.57 9.50
CA ALA A 57 12.79 20.30 8.37
C ALA A 57 13.30 19.12 7.51
N LYS A 58 14.62 18.97 7.33
CA LYS A 58 15.22 17.81 6.63
C LYS A 58 14.97 16.51 7.36
N LYS A 59 15.12 16.49 8.69
CA LYS A 59 14.79 15.32 9.51
C LYS A 59 13.31 14.97 9.44
N ALA A 60 12.43 15.98 9.42
CA ALA A 60 11.00 15.78 9.25
C ALA A 60 10.64 15.20 7.87
N LEU A 61 11.25 15.68 6.77
CA LEU A 61 11.07 15.10 5.44
C LEU A 61 11.51 13.63 5.45
N LEU A 62 12.70 13.32 5.98
CA LEU A 62 13.20 11.96 6.00
C LEU A 62 12.23 11.00 6.71
N ASN A 63 11.68 11.40 7.85
CA ASN A 63 10.68 10.60 8.54
C ASN A 63 9.40 10.41 7.69
N ARG A 64 8.89 11.48 7.06
CA ARG A 64 7.73 11.40 6.14
C ARG A 64 8.00 10.51 4.92
N PHE A 65 9.22 10.56 4.39
CA PHE A 65 9.66 9.69 3.31
C PHE A 65 9.69 8.23 3.75
N LEU A 66 10.20 7.93 4.95
CA LEU A 66 10.17 6.58 5.50
C LEU A 66 8.73 6.08 5.69
N TYR A 67 7.81 6.92 6.17
CA TYR A 67 6.39 6.56 6.25
C TYR A 67 5.79 6.29 4.87
N ALA A 68 6.10 7.10 3.87
CA ALA A 68 5.67 6.90 2.49
C ALA A 68 6.19 5.56 1.93
N VAL A 69 7.46 5.24 2.15
CA VAL A 69 8.07 3.95 1.77
C VAL A 69 7.40 2.79 2.49
N LEU A 70 7.12 2.91 3.79
CA LEU A 70 6.45 1.85 4.56
C LEU A 70 5.05 1.56 4.02
N VAL A 71 4.23 2.59 3.78
CA VAL A 71 2.89 2.44 3.18
C VAL A 71 2.99 1.77 1.81
N PHE A 72 3.98 2.17 1.01
CA PHE A 72 4.23 1.55 -0.28
C PHE A 72 4.63 0.07 -0.15
N CYS A 73 5.52 -0.24 0.79
CA CYS A 73 6.03 -1.59 1.01
C CYS A 73 4.98 -2.56 1.58
N VAL A 74 3.98 -2.10 2.34
CA VAL A 74 2.95 -2.98 2.92
C VAL A 74 2.21 -3.76 1.83
N VAL A 75 1.71 -3.08 0.80
CA VAL A 75 0.98 -3.73 -0.31
C VAL A 75 1.88 -4.71 -1.07
N TRP A 76 3.15 -4.33 -1.25
CA TRP A 76 4.15 -5.19 -1.90
C TRP A 76 4.46 -6.44 -1.07
N ILE A 77 4.66 -6.29 0.24
CA ILE A 77 4.90 -7.41 1.17
C ILE A 77 3.70 -8.36 1.19
N VAL A 78 2.47 -7.83 1.28
CA VAL A 78 1.27 -8.68 1.22
C VAL A 78 1.26 -9.49 -0.08
N THR A 79 1.50 -8.84 -1.22
CA THR A 79 1.55 -9.53 -2.53
C THR A 79 2.61 -10.64 -2.56
N LEU A 80 3.80 -10.36 -2.03
CA LEU A 80 4.87 -11.36 -1.96
C LEU A 80 4.53 -12.52 -1.03
N VAL A 81 4.02 -12.23 0.16
CA VAL A 81 3.66 -13.24 1.16
C VAL A 81 2.54 -14.13 0.63
N MET A 82 1.50 -13.56 0.02
CA MET A 82 0.41 -14.34 -0.58
C MET A 82 0.92 -15.21 -1.72
N GLY A 83 1.74 -14.66 -2.62
CA GLY A 83 2.35 -15.42 -3.70
C GLY A 83 3.29 -16.53 -3.22
N ALA A 84 4.01 -16.32 -2.11
CA ALA A 84 4.86 -17.33 -1.51
C ALA A 84 4.05 -18.44 -0.84
N ILE A 85 3.04 -18.11 -0.03
CA ILE A 85 2.19 -19.10 0.67
C ILE A 85 1.42 -19.96 -0.34
N SER A 86 0.85 -19.37 -1.39
CA SER A 86 0.14 -20.13 -2.42
C SER A 86 1.04 -21.11 -3.18
N LYS A 87 2.35 -20.85 -3.26
CA LYS A 87 3.33 -21.76 -3.88
C LYS A 87 3.78 -22.90 -2.96
N ILE A 88 3.75 -22.70 -1.65
CA ILE A 88 4.21 -23.70 -0.66
C ILE A 88 3.21 -24.84 -0.50
N GLY A 89 1.92 -24.63 -0.82
CA GLY A 89 0.92 -25.71 -0.88
C GLY A 89 0.73 -26.42 0.47
N ILE A 90 0.08 -25.74 1.43
CA ILE A 90 -0.28 -26.36 2.72
C ILE A 90 -1.48 -27.28 2.50
N ASN A 91 -1.23 -28.60 2.51
CA ASN A 91 -2.11 -29.67 2.02
C ASN A 91 -3.48 -29.87 2.73
N ASP A 92 -3.95 -28.95 3.56
CA ASP A 92 -5.26 -29.08 4.24
C ASP A 92 -6.00 -27.74 4.42
N THR A 93 -5.59 -26.68 3.72
CA THR A 93 -6.26 -25.37 3.77
C THR A 93 -6.32 -24.71 2.39
N ASP A 94 -7.51 -24.24 2.00
CA ASP A 94 -7.76 -23.47 0.75
C ASP A 94 -7.12 -22.08 0.80
N THR A 95 -5.79 -22.03 0.84
CA THR A 95 -4.98 -20.80 0.84
C THR A 95 -5.00 -20.07 -0.52
N THR A 96 -5.56 -20.70 -1.55
CA THR A 96 -5.66 -20.18 -2.92
C THR A 96 -6.86 -19.26 -3.13
N SER A 97 -7.93 -19.38 -2.33
CA SER A 97 -9.12 -18.54 -2.46
C SER A 97 -8.76 -17.08 -2.14
N TRP A 98 -8.11 -16.84 -1.02
CA TRP A 98 -7.74 -15.49 -0.58
C TRP A 98 -6.68 -14.84 -1.49
N SER A 99 -5.71 -15.59 -2.00
CA SER A 99 -4.73 -15.04 -2.96
C SER A 99 -5.36 -14.66 -4.29
N THR A 100 -6.36 -15.43 -4.75
CA THR A 100 -7.15 -15.07 -5.94
C THR A 100 -7.90 -13.76 -5.73
N CYS A 101 -8.50 -13.54 -4.56
CA CYS A 101 -9.14 -12.26 -4.21
C CYS A 101 -8.14 -11.10 -4.25
N TRP A 102 -6.94 -11.30 -3.68
CA TRP A 102 -5.89 -10.30 -3.70
C TRP A 102 -5.44 -9.94 -5.12
N ASP A 103 -5.32 -10.93 -6.01
CA ASP A 103 -4.97 -10.68 -7.41
C ASP A 103 -6.06 -9.89 -8.16
N LEU A 104 -7.34 -10.16 -7.88
CA LEU A 104 -8.45 -9.39 -8.43
C LEU A 104 -8.43 -7.93 -7.97
N ILE A 105 -8.12 -7.69 -6.70
CA ILE A 105 -7.94 -6.35 -6.12
C ILE A 105 -6.76 -5.64 -6.79
N MET A 106 -5.63 -6.32 -6.97
CA MET A 106 -4.42 -5.69 -7.50
C MET A 106 -4.48 -5.46 -9.02
N LYS A 107 -5.36 -6.17 -9.74
CA LYS A 107 -5.59 -6.04 -11.18
C LYS A 107 -6.36 -4.76 -11.57
N SER A 108 -7.10 -4.16 -10.63
CA SER A 108 -8.00 -3.00 -10.81
C SER A 108 -7.32 -1.74 -11.37
#